data_AF-A0A350UD07-F1
#
_entry.id   AF-A0A350UD07-F1
#
_cell.length_a   1.000
_cell.length_b   1.000
_cell.length_c   1.000
_cell.angle_alpha   90.00
_cell.angle_beta   90.00
_cell.angle_gamma   90.00
#
_symmetry.space_group_name_H-M   'P 1'
#
loop_
_entity.id
_entity.type
_entity.pdbx_description
1 polymer ?
#
loop_
_entity_poly.entity_id
_entity_poly.type
_entity_poly.pdbx_seq_one_letter_code
_entity_poly.pdbx_strand_id
1 'polypeptide(L)'
;MEIYPQIYETERKPHRKMETRDRLKKIVGIILVSIALAAMLWQLVAIYSTGMRHVTHGLLLIVGICLPLILGAYLYTRALNTREERRRAVRISFSALFVFYSAALFGALIVSRVDYQTFAQTRAAYWQNFDLMTNFNPWETVQLYLNAIKYNYIGMEIPLSNLIGNAMLFMPMAVFLPCLFRPMQRFWRFALVMLLLLVAIEALQLLLSCGSCDVDDVLLNLLGTLILFGILKLPFLQRLLKRLYLLPEEQESVENADIEGEMQTPTA
;
A
#
# COMPACT_ATOMS: atom_id res chain seq x y z
N MET A 1 70.60 34.14 4.60
CA MET A 1 70.08 32.78 4.43
C MET A 1 69.36 32.45 5.73
N GLU A 2 68.10 32.87 5.83
CA GLU A 2 67.25 32.58 6.99
C GLU A 2 65.95 31.98 6.44
N ILE A 3 65.77 30.70 6.75
CA ILE A 3 64.71 29.84 6.25
C ILE A 3 63.54 29.97 7.23
N TYR A 4 62.40 30.47 6.73
CA TYR A 4 61.11 30.40 7.43
C TYR A 4 60.69 28.93 7.64
N PRO A 5 60.15 28.54 8.80
CA PRO A 5 59.51 27.24 8.94
C PRO A 5 58.11 27.30 8.30
N GLN A 6 57.88 26.47 7.29
CA GLN A 6 56.55 26.27 6.73
C GLN A 6 55.66 25.53 7.73
N ILE A 7 54.48 26.11 7.93
CA ILE A 7 53.38 25.59 8.74
C ILE A 7 52.87 24.29 8.12
N TYR A 8 53.06 23.16 8.80
CA TYR A 8 52.34 21.92 8.52
C TYR A 8 51.22 21.77 9.55
N GLU A 9 50.03 22.29 9.27
CA GLU A 9 48.84 21.79 9.94
C GLU A 9 47.54 22.04 9.16
N THR A 10 46.74 20.97 9.07
CA THR A 10 45.27 20.95 8.91
C THR A 10 44.62 20.94 7.50
N GLU A 11 44.84 19.88 6.71
CA GLU A 11 43.89 19.53 5.63
C GLU A 11 43.14 18.19 5.79
N ARG A 12 43.32 17.44 6.89
CA ARG A 12 42.59 16.16 7.12
C ARG A 12 41.20 16.28 7.77
N LYS A 13 40.74 17.47 8.16
CA LYS A 13 39.50 17.63 8.96
C LYS A 13 38.15 17.56 8.19
N PRO A 14 38.00 17.94 6.91
CA PRO A 14 36.68 17.97 6.27
C PRO A 14 36.17 16.55 5.92
N HIS A 15 37.03 15.66 5.42
CA HIS A 15 36.64 14.32 5.02
C HIS A 15 36.13 13.46 6.20
N ARG A 16 36.82 13.50 7.34
CA ARG A 16 36.45 12.73 8.54
C ARG A 16 35.13 13.19 9.16
N LYS A 17 34.84 14.51 9.15
CA LYS A 17 33.55 15.05 9.64
C LYS A 17 32.37 14.66 8.73
N MET A 18 32.59 14.59 7.43
CA MET A 18 31.57 14.20 6.45
C MET A 18 31.17 12.73 6.64
N GLU A 19 32.16 11.86 6.82
CA GLU A 19 31.94 10.43 7.07
C GLU A 19 31.17 10.15 8.38
N THR A 20 31.47 10.89 9.46
CA THR A 20 30.74 10.75 10.74
C THR A 20 29.27 11.17 10.61
N ARG A 21 28.96 12.22 9.82
CA ARG A 21 27.58 12.67 9.60
C ARG A 21 26.76 11.68 8.79
N ASP A 22 27.37 11.02 7.80
CA ASP A 22 26.67 10.03 6.98
C ASP A 22 26.48 8.71 7.72
N ARG A 23 27.46 8.29 8.54
CA ARG A 23 27.26 7.19 9.51
C ARG A 23 26.12 7.49 10.48
N LEU A 24 26.04 8.70 11.03
CA LEU A 24 24.95 9.10 11.93
C LEU A 24 23.59 9.05 11.23
N LYS A 25 23.47 9.62 10.02
CA LYS A 25 22.22 9.54 9.23
C LYS A 25 21.81 8.09 8.95
N LYS A 26 22.78 7.22 8.64
CA LYS A 26 22.53 5.78 8.41
C LYS A 26 21.97 5.12 9.66
N ILE A 27 22.60 5.34 10.82
CA ILE A 27 22.15 4.78 12.11
C ILE A 27 20.75 5.29 12.45
N VAL A 28 20.52 6.60 12.39
CA VAL A 28 19.20 7.19 12.66
C VAL A 28 18.15 6.67 11.69
N GLY A 29 18.47 6.54 10.40
CA GLY A 29 17.59 5.96 9.39
C GLY A 29 17.20 4.51 9.71
N ILE A 30 18.17 3.67 10.08
CA ILE A 30 17.93 2.27 10.48
C ILE A 30 17.03 2.21 11.72
N ILE A 31 17.30 3.05 12.74
CA ILE A 31 16.49 3.11 13.96
C ILE A 31 15.04 3.48 13.63
N LEU A 32 14.82 4.53 12.84
CA LEU A 32 13.47 4.96 12.46
C LEU A 32 12.71 3.90 11.66
N VAL A 33 13.37 3.23 10.71
CA VAL A 33 12.75 2.12 9.96
C VAL A 33 12.42 0.96 10.90
N SER A 34 13.31 0.63 11.85
CA SER A 34 13.08 -0.44 12.82
C SER A 34 11.90 -0.13 13.75
N ILE A 35 11.79 1.13 14.21
CA ILE A 35 10.64 1.61 14.99
C ILE A 35 9.35 1.49 14.17
N ALA A 36 9.37 1.90 12.89
CA ALA A 36 8.21 1.78 12.01
C ALA A 36 7.78 0.31 11.83
N LEU A 37 8.72 -0.61 11.64
CA LEU A 37 8.44 -2.05 11.53
C LEU A 37 7.88 -2.64 12.84
N ALA A 38 8.42 -2.23 13.98
CA ALA A 38 7.89 -2.64 15.28
C ALA A 38 6.46 -2.12 15.50
N ALA A 39 6.18 -0.87 15.12
CA ALA A 39 4.84 -0.29 15.17
C ALA A 39 3.86 -1.01 14.24
N MET A 40 4.28 -1.34 13.00
CA MET A 40 3.51 -2.16 12.06
C MET A 40 3.16 -3.52 12.67
N LEU A 41 4.13 -4.21 13.26
CA LEU A 41 3.92 -5.53 13.88
C LEU A 41 2.95 -5.44 15.06
N TRP A 42 3.17 -4.47 15.96
CA TRP A 42 2.27 -4.24 17.09
C TRP A 42 0.83 -3.99 16.63
N GLN A 43 0.64 -3.18 15.59
CA GLN A 43 -0.68 -2.92 15.05
C GLN A 43 -1.31 -4.16 14.42
N LEU A 44 -0.56 -4.98 13.69
CA LEU A 44 -1.09 -6.24 13.16
C LEU A 44 -1.55 -7.14 14.31
N VAL A 45 -0.75 -7.29 15.37
CA VAL A 45 -1.15 -8.07 16.55
C VAL A 45 -2.41 -7.50 17.19
N ALA A 46 -2.53 -6.18 17.32
CA ALA A 46 -3.72 -5.52 17.85
C ALA A 46 -4.98 -5.79 16.99
N ILE A 47 -4.87 -5.66 15.66
CA ILE A 47 -5.96 -5.94 14.72
C ILE A 47 -6.42 -7.40 14.87
N TYR A 48 -5.50 -8.35 14.93
CA TYR A 48 -5.83 -9.78 14.96
C TYR A 48 -6.33 -10.24 16.33
N SER A 49 -5.91 -9.61 17.43
CA SER A 49 -6.32 -9.98 18.79
C SER A 49 -7.60 -9.30 19.26
N THR A 50 -7.78 -8.02 18.92
CA THR A 50 -8.86 -7.21 19.47
C THR A 50 -9.92 -6.83 18.44
N GLY A 51 -9.66 -7.03 17.14
CA GLY A 51 -10.47 -6.49 16.06
C GLY A 51 -10.31 -4.98 15.90
N MET A 52 -10.80 -4.42 14.79
CA MET A 52 -10.80 -2.97 14.58
C MET A 52 -11.89 -2.30 15.41
N ARG A 53 -11.59 -1.95 16.67
CA ARG A 53 -12.59 -1.41 17.61
C ARG A 53 -12.99 0.06 17.35
N HIS A 54 -12.10 0.91 16.83
CA HIS A 54 -12.43 2.30 16.43
C HIS A 54 -11.52 2.85 15.32
N VAL A 55 -12.10 3.61 14.37
CA VAL A 55 -11.42 4.23 13.21
C VAL A 55 -10.35 5.26 13.64
N THR A 56 -10.56 5.96 14.75
CA THR A 56 -9.64 6.98 15.30
C THR A 56 -8.29 6.41 15.72
N HIS A 57 -8.27 5.20 16.28
CA HIS A 57 -7.02 4.49 16.56
C HIS A 57 -6.30 4.10 15.26
N GLY A 58 -7.05 3.73 14.21
CA GLY A 58 -6.50 3.43 12.89
C GLY A 58 -5.74 4.61 12.28
N LEU A 59 -6.30 5.83 12.35
CA LEU A 59 -5.69 7.02 11.76
C LEU A 59 -4.38 7.44 12.45
N LEU A 60 -4.36 7.43 13.79
CA LEU A 60 -3.16 7.71 14.59
C LEU A 60 -2.06 6.68 14.32
N LEU A 61 -2.43 5.41 14.13
CA LEU A 61 -1.49 4.35 13.81
C LEU A 61 -0.93 4.47 12.38
N ILE A 62 -1.74 4.90 11.41
CA ILE A 62 -1.25 5.21 10.05
C ILE A 62 -0.17 6.30 10.11
N VAL A 63 -0.39 7.38 10.88
CA VAL A 63 0.61 8.45 11.06
C VAL A 63 1.85 7.90 11.77
N GLY A 64 1.65 7.08 12.81
CA GLY A 64 2.72 6.43 13.57
C GLY A 64 3.59 5.46 12.76
N ILE A 65 3.12 4.99 11.61
CA ILE A 65 3.87 4.12 10.70
C ILE A 65 4.46 4.89 9.53
N CYS A 66 3.63 5.69 8.84
CA CYS A 66 4.03 6.36 7.62
C CYS A 66 5.13 7.40 7.86
N LEU A 67 5.03 8.19 8.94
CA LEU A 67 5.97 9.25 9.23
C LEU A 67 7.40 8.73 9.55
N PRO A 68 7.61 7.79 10.48
CA PRO A 68 8.94 7.23 10.72
C PRO A 68 9.46 6.39 9.55
N LEU A 69 8.59 5.70 8.79
CA LEU A 69 9.02 4.95 7.61
C LEU A 69 9.54 5.88 6.50
N ILE A 70 8.80 6.96 6.20
CA ILE A 70 9.20 7.94 5.18
C ILE A 70 10.49 8.65 5.62
N LEU A 71 10.54 9.13 6.87
CA LEU A 71 11.72 9.83 7.39
C LEU A 71 12.94 8.91 7.50
N GLY A 72 12.73 7.68 7.97
CA GLY A 72 13.74 6.64 8.08
C GLY A 72 14.30 6.24 6.72
N ALA A 73 13.43 5.97 5.73
CA ALA A 73 13.84 5.67 4.37
C ALA A 73 14.57 6.86 3.71
N TYR A 74 14.10 8.09 3.94
CA TYR A 74 14.76 9.30 3.45
C TYR A 74 16.17 9.48 4.03
N LEU A 75 16.33 9.35 5.35
CA LEU A 75 17.63 9.48 6.01
C LEU A 75 18.58 8.34 5.64
N TYR A 76 18.07 7.12 5.57
CA TYR A 76 18.83 5.93 5.17
C TYR A 76 19.33 6.05 3.73
N THR A 77 18.46 6.42 2.78
CA THR A 77 18.85 6.59 1.38
C THR A 77 19.84 7.74 1.17
N ARG A 78 19.76 8.82 1.96
CA ARG A 78 20.74 9.92 1.88
C ARG A 78 22.13 9.54 2.39
N ALA A 79 22.25 8.47 3.17
CA ALA A 79 23.53 7.92 3.62
C ALA A 79 24.12 6.86 2.66
N LEU A 80 23.41 6.51 1.59
CA LEU A 80 23.87 5.58 0.57
C LEU A 80 24.51 6.33 -0.60
N ASN A 81 25.63 5.81 -1.08
CA ASN A 81 26.45 6.46 -2.10
C ASN A 81 25.95 6.15 -3.51
N THR A 82 25.48 4.92 -3.74
CA THR A 82 25.05 4.46 -5.06
C THR A 82 23.56 4.66 -5.28
N ARG A 83 23.19 4.93 -6.52
CA ARG A 83 21.78 5.08 -6.92
C ARG A 83 21.01 3.77 -6.76
N GLU A 84 21.65 2.65 -7.07
CA GLU A 84 21.05 1.31 -6.99
C GLU A 84 20.69 0.93 -5.56
N GLU A 85 21.58 1.16 -4.60
CA GLU A 85 21.30 0.91 -3.18
C GLU A 85 20.13 1.76 -2.68
N ARG A 86 20.05 3.04 -3.09
CA ARG A 86 18.92 3.92 -2.75
C ARG A 86 17.61 3.37 -3.28
N ARG A 87 17.58 2.99 -4.56
CA ARG A 87 16.39 2.40 -5.19
C ARG A 87 15.97 1.10 -4.51
N ARG A 88 16.93 0.22 -4.23
CA ARG A 88 16.69 -1.04 -3.52
C ARG A 88 16.10 -0.79 -2.14
N ALA A 89 16.65 0.15 -1.39
CA ALA A 89 16.14 0.52 -0.07
C ALA A 89 14.71 1.05 -0.12
N VAL A 90 14.41 1.99 -1.04
CA VAL A 90 13.03 2.50 -1.20
C VAL A 90 12.07 1.37 -1.57
N ARG A 91 12.45 0.52 -2.53
CA ARG A 91 11.60 -0.59 -2.97
C ARG A 91 11.34 -1.57 -1.83
N ILE A 92 12.34 -1.91 -1.01
CA ILE A 92 12.17 -2.77 0.17
C ILE A 92 11.21 -2.12 1.17
N SER A 93 11.40 -0.85 1.53
CA SER A 93 10.50 -0.15 2.46
C SER A 93 9.07 -0.07 1.93
N PHE A 94 8.91 0.17 0.62
CA PHE A 94 7.62 0.23 -0.04
C PHE A 94 6.94 -1.15 -0.11
N SER A 95 7.69 -2.22 -0.37
CA SER A 95 7.21 -3.60 -0.29
C SER A 95 6.79 -3.98 1.14
N ALA A 96 7.56 -3.58 2.15
CA ALA A 96 7.20 -3.82 3.55
C ALA A 96 5.87 -3.14 3.91
N LEU A 97 5.68 -1.88 3.48
CA LEU A 97 4.43 -1.16 3.66
C LEU A 97 3.26 -1.83 2.93
N PHE A 98 3.48 -2.35 1.72
CA PHE A 98 2.47 -3.10 0.97
C PHE A 98 2.05 -4.36 1.71
N VAL A 99 3.01 -5.18 2.18
CA VAL A 99 2.73 -6.40 2.94
C VAL A 99 1.96 -6.10 4.22
N PHE A 100 2.38 -5.06 4.96
CA PHE A 100 1.67 -4.61 6.15
C PHE A 100 0.23 -4.20 5.82
N TYR A 101 0.02 -3.37 4.79
CA TYR A 101 -1.31 -2.94 4.34
C TYR A 101 -2.19 -4.12 3.96
N SER A 102 -1.68 -5.06 3.16
CA SER A 102 -2.43 -6.26 2.76
C SER A 102 -2.79 -7.14 3.96
N ALA A 103 -1.86 -7.34 4.91
CA ALA A 103 -2.11 -8.11 6.12
C ALA A 103 -3.14 -7.43 7.04
N ALA A 104 -3.10 -6.10 7.13
CA ALA A 104 -4.06 -5.31 7.88
C ALA A 104 -5.46 -5.37 7.24
N LEU A 105 -5.57 -5.25 5.91
CA LEU A 105 -6.82 -5.42 5.18
C LEU A 105 -7.40 -6.83 5.38
N PHE A 106 -6.59 -7.87 5.21
CA PHE A 106 -7.04 -9.25 5.42
C PHE A 106 -7.51 -9.46 6.87
N GLY A 107 -6.77 -8.92 7.84
CA GLY A 107 -7.13 -8.93 9.24
C GLY A 107 -8.49 -8.28 9.50
N ALA A 108 -8.72 -7.10 8.90
CA ALA A 108 -9.92 -6.29 9.10
C ALA A 108 -11.17 -6.83 8.36
N LEU A 109 -10.99 -7.36 7.15
CA LEU A 109 -12.08 -7.81 6.28
C LEU A 109 -12.50 -9.24 6.56
N ILE A 110 -11.56 -10.09 6.99
CA ILE A 110 -11.79 -11.51 7.21
C ILE A 110 -11.63 -11.84 8.69
N VAL A 111 -10.39 -11.75 9.19
CA VAL A 111 -10.03 -12.37 10.48
C VAL A 111 -10.86 -11.80 11.63
N SER A 112 -11.06 -10.48 11.68
CA SER A 112 -11.81 -9.84 12.76
C SER A 112 -13.33 -10.03 12.65
N ARG A 113 -13.83 -10.53 11.51
CA ARG A 113 -15.27 -10.71 11.27
C ARG A 113 -15.71 -12.17 11.39
N VAL A 114 -14.80 -13.12 11.30
CA VAL A 114 -15.11 -14.55 11.50
C VAL A 114 -15.39 -14.81 12.97
N ASP A 115 -16.57 -15.37 13.26
CA ASP A 115 -16.87 -15.88 14.59
C ASP A 115 -16.25 -17.27 14.77
N TYR A 116 -15.12 -17.33 15.47
CA TYR A 116 -14.42 -18.59 15.75
C TYR A 116 -15.05 -19.41 16.87
N GLN A 117 -15.83 -18.81 17.77
CA GLN A 117 -16.40 -19.51 18.92
C GLN A 117 -17.66 -20.28 18.52
N THR A 118 -18.52 -19.65 17.72
CA THR A 118 -19.79 -20.23 17.28
C THR A 118 -19.86 -20.46 15.77
N PHE A 119 -18.71 -20.65 15.12
CA PHE A 119 -18.57 -20.75 13.66
C PHE A 119 -19.62 -21.63 12.98
N ALA A 120 -19.86 -22.85 13.49
CA ALA A 120 -20.82 -23.78 12.90
C ALA A 120 -22.27 -23.26 12.97
N GLN A 121 -22.65 -22.60 14.06
CA GLN A 121 -23.98 -22.04 14.25
C GLN A 121 -24.17 -20.78 13.40
N THR A 122 -23.21 -19.86 13.45
CA THR A 122 -23.19 -18.64 12.63
C THR A 122 -23.25 -18.98 11.15
N ARG A 123 -22.45 -19.95 10.70
CA ARG A 123 -22.49 -20.47 9.34
C ARG A 123 -23.88 -21.04 9.01
N ALA A 124 -24.44 -21.92 9.84
CA ALA A 124 -25.77 -22.48 9.57
C ALA A 124 -26.85 -21.40 9.46
N ALA A 125 -26.86 -20.42 10.36
CA ALA A 125 -27.78 -19.28 10.32
C ALA A 125 -27.57 -18.40 9.08
N TYR A 126 -26.32 -18.16 8.70
CA TYR A 126 -25.98 -17.41 7.49
C TYR A 126 -26.54 -18.06 6.24
N TRP A 127 -26.33 -19.37 6.05
CA TRP A 127 -26.82 -20.10 4.88
C TRP A 127 -28.35 -20.26 4.87
N GLN A 128 -29.01 -20.28 6.02
CA GLN A 128 -30.47 -20.21 6.10
C GLN A 128 -31.02 -18.86 5.63
N ASN A 129 -30.24 -17.78 5.79
CA ASN A 129 -30.60 -16.42 5.40
C ASN A 129 -29.80 -15.95 4.18
N PHE A 130 -29.41 -16.87 3.29
CA PHE A 130 -28.50 -16.59 2.17
C PHE A 130 -28.95 -15.38 1.33
N ASP A 131 -30.24 -15.30 1.01
CA ASP A 131 -30.82 -14.21 0.22
C ASP A 131 -30.67 -12.83 0.87
N LEU A 132 -30.60 -12.76 2.21
CA LEU A 132 -30.36 -11.51 2.95
C LEU A 132 -28.87 -11.15 3.04
N MET A 133 -27.99 -12.12 2.77
CA MET A 133 -26.54 -11.97 2.88
C MET A 133 -25.87 -11.80 1.51
N THR A 134 -26.62 -11.92 0.42
CA THR A 134 -26.11 -11.75 -0.93
C THR A 134 -26.91 -10.71 -1.70
N ASN A 135 -26.22 -9.83 -2.39
CA ASN A 135 -26.81 -8.96 -3.39
C ASN A 135 -26.02 -9.05 -4.70
N PHE A 136 -26.66 -9.58 -5.74
CA PHE A 136 -26.08 -9.69 -7.08
C PHE A 136 -26.70 -8.71 -8.09
N ASN A 137 -27.59 -7.83 -7.64
CA ASN A 137 -28.24 -6.83 -8.47
C ASN A 137 -27.43 -5.52 -8.45
N PRO A 138 -26.78 -5.14 -9.56
CA PRO A 138 -25.95 -3.95 -9.59
C PRO A 138 -26.74 -2.68 -9.30
N TRP A 139 -26.13 -1.80 -8.51
CA TRP A 139 -26.60 -0.50 -8.04
C TRP A 139 -27.76 -0.50 -7.06
N GLU A 140 -28.25 -1.66 -6.62
CA GLU A 140 -29.33 -1.71 -5.65
C GLU A 140 -28.89 -1.14 -4.29
N THR A 141 -27.76 -1.59 -3.76
CA THR A 141 -27.21 -1.11 -2.48
C THR A 141 -26.77 0.35 -2.58
N VAL A 142 -26.15 0.74 -3.70
CA VAL A 142 -25.78 2.14 -3.96
C VAL A 142 -27.01 3.05 -3.95
N GLN A 143 -28.07 2.66 -4.67
CA GLN A 143 -29.31 3.45 -4.71
C GLN A 143 -29.98 3.52 -3.33
N LEU A 144 -29.98 2.42 -2.57
CA LEU A 144 -30.48 2.39 -1.21
C LEU A 144 -29.75 3.42 -0.34
N TYR A 145 -28.42 3.47 -0.38
CA TYR A 145 -27.65 4.44 0.39
C TYR A 145 -27.79 5.89 -0.12
N LEU A 146 -27.89 6.10 -1.44
CA LEU A 146 -28.16 7.43 -1.99
C LEU A 146 -29.55 7.96 -1.60
N ASN A 147 -30.56 7.09 -1.59
CA ASN A 147 -31.90 7.43 -1.11
C ASN A 147 -31.87 7.70 0.40
N ALA A 148 -31.17 6.86 1.17
CA ALA A 148 -30.98 7.08 2.61
C ALA A 148 -30.37 8.45 2.92
N ILE A 149 -29.39 8.91 2.12
CA ILE A 149 -28.81 10.26 2.19
C ILE A 149 -29.85 11.32 1.85
N LYS A 150 -30.51 11.17 0.70
CA LYS A 150 -31.45 12.17 0.17
C LYS A 150 -32.61 12.44 1.11
N TYR A 151 -33.12 11.39 1.74
CA TYR A 151 -34.31 11.46 2.57
C TYR A 151 -34.03 11.36 4.08
N ASN A 152 -32.75 11.19 4.47
CA ASN A 152 -32.24 11.19 5.83
C ASN A 152 -32.94 10.21 6.81
N TYR A 153 -33.25 9.00 6.35
CA TYR A 153 -33.98 8.02 7.18
C TYR A 153 -33.10 7.26 8.18
N ILE A 154 -31.79 7.17 7.97
CA ILE A 154 -30.85 6.39 8.81
C ILE A 154 -29.62 7.20 9.28
N GLY A 155 -29.66 8.53 9.11
CA GLY A 155 -28.52 9.42 9.36
C GLY A 155 -27.45 9.33 8.28
N MET A 156 -26.71 10.43 8.07
CA MET A 156 -25.75 10.54 6.95
C MET A 156 -24.48 9.69 7.13
N GLU A 157 -24.10 9.36 8.36
CA GLU A 157 -22.83 8.70 8.65
C GLU A 157 -22.76 7.28 8.07
N ILE A 158 -23.84 6.50 8.21
CA ILE A 158 -23.92 5.12 7.74
C ILE A 158 -23.79 5.01 6.21
N PRO A 159 -24.66 5.64 5.40
CA PRO A 159 -24.58 5.54 3.95
C PRO A 159 -23.29 6.16 3.40
N LEU A 160 -22.81 7.25 4.01
CA LEU A 160 -21.56 7.88 3.58
C LEU A 160 -20.36 6.97 3.85
N SER A 161 -20.30 6.35 5.04
CA SER A 161 -19.24 5.41 5.38
C SER A 161 -19.24 4.18 4.49
N ASN A 162 -20.40 3.65 4.10
CA ASN A 162 -20.46 2.50 3.20
C ASN A 162 -20.04 2.88 1.77
N LEU A 163 -20.62 3.95 1.20
CA LEU A 163 -20.30 4.37 -0.16
C LEU A 163 -18.83 4.82 -0.30
N ILE A 164 -18.38 5.75 0.56
CA ILE A 164 -17.02 6.29 0.49
C ILE A 164 -16.00 5.27 1.01
N GLY A 165 -16.32 4.56 2.09
CA GLY A 165 -15.45 3.53 2.64
C GLY A 165 -15.15 2.45 1.60
N ASN A 166 -16.18 1.91 0.94
CA ASN A 166 -15.99 0.92 -0.12
C ASN A 166 -15.33 1.53 -1.35
N ALA A 167 -15.58 2.79 -1.73
CA ALA A 167 -14.82 3.37 -2.84
C ALA A 167 -13.32 3.55 -2.52
N MET A 168 -12.96 3.87 -1.28
CA MET A 168 -11.59 4.26 -0.90
C MET A 168 -10.72 3.11 -0.38
N LEU A 169 -11.31 2.02 0.10
CA LEU A 169 -10.61 0.97 0.83
C LEU A 169 -9.44 0.35 0.03
N PHE A 170 -9.67 0.07 -1.25
CA PHE A 170 -8.66 -0.54 -2.15
C PHE A 170 -7.89 0.45 -3.01
N MET A 171 -8.18 1.76 -2.91
CA MET A 171 -7.43 2.80 -3.64
C MET A 171 -5.91 2.67 -3.50
N PRO A 172 -5.33 2.42 -2.30
CA PRO A 172 -3.88 2.26 -2.16
C PRO A 172 -3.26 1.20 -3.11
N MET A 173 -4.02 0.19 -3.54
CA MET A 173 -3.56 -0.79 -4.55
C MET A 173 -3.15 -0.14 -5.87
N ALA A 174 -3.80 0.97 -6.26
CA ALA A 174 -3.43 1.74 -7.45
C ALA A 174 -2.03 2.37 -7.36
N VAL A 175 -1.52 2.60 -6.15
CA VAL A 175 -0.14 3.04 -5.93
C VAL A 175 0.78 1.83 -5.83
N PHE A 176 0.43 0.82 -5.03
CA PHE A 176 1.29 -0.32 -4.75
C PHE A 176 1.56 -1.18 -5.98
N LEU A 177 0.51 -1.68 -6.65
CA LEU A 177 0.66 -2.66 -7.71
C LEU A 177 1.49 -2.15 -8.90
N PRO A 178 1.26 -0.94 -9.46
CA PRO A 178 2.04 -0.46 -10.59
C PRO A 178 3.49 -0.10 -10.26
N CYS A 179 3.77 0.26 -8.99
CA CYS A 179 5.12 0.57 -8.52
C CYS A 179 5.93 -0.69 -8.20
N LEU A 180 5.28 -1.76 -7.72
CA LEU A 180 5.93 -3.04 -7.41
C LEU A 180 6.03 -3.96 -8.63
N PHE A 181 5.01 -3.98 -9.48
CA PHE A 181 4.88 -4.91 -10.59
C PHE A 181 4.74 -4.14 -11.92
N ARG A 182 5.79 -4.17 -12.76
CA ARG A 182 5.78 -3.51 -14.08
C ARG A 182 4.55 -3.85 -14.95
N PRO A 183 4.08 -5.12 -15.03
CA PRO A 183 2.89 -5.46 -15.81
C PRO A 183 1.62 -4.73 -15.39
N MET A 184 1.51 -4.34 -14.11
CA MET A 184 0.35 -3.65 -13.53
C MET A 184 0.31 -2.15 -13.88
N GLN A 185 1.29 -1.64 -14.64
CA GLN A 185 1.23 -0.27 -15.16
C GLN A 185 0.28 -0.14 -16.36
N ARG A 186 -0.11 -1.25 -16.99
CA ARG A 186 -1.10 -1.28 -18.08
C ARG A 186 -2.51 -1.32 -17.49
N PHE A 187 -3.36 -0.39 -17.90
CA PHE A 187 -4.73 -0.23 -17.38
C PHE A 187 -5.52 -1.55 -17.36
N TRP A 188 -5.61 -2.25 -18.50
CA TRP A 188 -6.40 -3.49 -18.58
C TRP A 188 -5.91 -4.62 -17.67
N ARG A 189 -4.58 -4.75 -17.49
CA ARG A 189 -4.00 -5.76 -16.59
C ARG A 189 -4.31 -5.41 -15.14
N PHE A 190 -4.15 -4.15 -14.77
CA PHE A 190 -4.49 -3.65 -13.44
C PHE A 190 -5.98 -3.83 -13.13
N ALA A 191 -6.85 -3.40 -14.04
CA ALA A 191 -8.30 -3.51 -13.90
C ALA A 191 -8.76 -4.97 -13.75
N LEU A 192 -8.22 -5.88 -14.56
CA LEU A 192 -8.53 -7.31 -14.46
C LEU A 192 -8.07 -7.91 -13.13
N VAL A 193 -6.83 -7.64 -12.71
CA VAL A 193 -6.31 -8.15 -11.43
C VAL A 193 -7.12 -7.60 -10.25
N MET A 194 -7.47 -6.31 -10.27
CA MET A 194 -8.30 -5.70 -9.22
C MET A 194 -9.70 -6.31 -9.21
N LEU A 195 -10.34 -6.49 -10.36
CA LEU A 195 -11.66 -7.13 -10.43
C LEU A 195 -11.62 -8.54 -9.85
N LEU A 196 -10.66 -9.38 -10.27
CA LEU A 196 -10.51 -10.74 -9.77
C LEU A 196 -10.22 -10.78 -8.27
N LEU A 197 -9.37 -9.88 -7.78
CA LEU A 197 -9.05 -9.76 -6.36
C LEU A 197 -10.28 -9.41 -5.52
N LEU A 198 -11.05 -8.41 -5.95
CA LEU A 198 -12.25 -7.95 -5.23
C LEU A 198 -13.32 -9.03 -5.21
N VAL A 199 -13.59 -9.68 -6.34
CA VAL A 199 -14.51 -10.83 -6.41
C VAL A 199 -14.04 -11.97 -5.51
N ALA A 200 -12.73 -12.27 -5.48
CA ALA A 200 -12.19 -13.32 -4.61
C ALA A 200 -12.37 -12.98 -3.12
N ILE A 201 -12.30 -11.70 -2.74
CA ILE A 201 -12.50 -11.26 -1.35
C ILE A 201 -13.97 -11.41 -0.94
N GLU A 202 -14.91 -10.95 -1.76
CA GLU A 202 -16.36 -11.15 -1.52
C GLU A 202 -16.71 -12.64 -1.44
N ALA A 203 -16.17 -13.44 -2.37
CA ALA A 203 -16.37 -14.89 -2.36
C ALA A 203 -15.79 -15.56 -1.11
N LEU A 204 -14.64 -15.08 -0.61
CA LEU A 204 -14.05 -15.58 0.62
C LEU A 204 -14.89 -15.19 1.85
N GLN A 205 -15.42 -13.97 1.89
CA GLN A 205 -16.33 -13.52 2.96
C GLN A 205 -17.63 -14.34 2.98
N LEU A 206 -18.18 -14.65 1.81
CA LEU A 206 -19.32 -15.55 1.64
C LEU A 206 -19.01 -16.95 2.17
N LEU A 207 -17.87 -17.53 1.76
CA LEU A 207 -17.45 -18.88 2.14
C LEU A 207 -17.23 -19.03 3.66
N LEU A 208 -16.71 -17.98 4.29
CA LEU A 208 -16.44 -17.90 5.72
C LEU A 208 -17.61 -17.35 6.53
N SER A 209 -18.73 -16.98 5.88
CA SER A 209 -19.93 -16.44 6.53
C SER A 209 -19.63 -15.23 7.44
N CYS A 210 -18.69 -14.37 7.03
CA CYS A 210 -18.16 -13.26 7.83
C CYS A 210 -18.43 -11.87 7.23
N GLY A 211 -19.33 -11.79 6.25
CA GLY A 211 -19.75 -10.56 5.59
C GLY A 211 -20.88 -10.83 4.59
N SER A 212 -21.49 -9.79 4.03
CA SER A 212 -22.41 -9.91 2.91
C SER A 212 -21.64 -9.91 1.60
N CYS A 213 -22.03 -10.76 0.64
CA CYS A 213 -21.48 -10.73 -0.71
C CYS A 213 -22.29 -9.75 -1.56
N ASP A 214 -21.75 -8.56 -1.81
CA ASP A 214 -22.45 -7.49 -2.53
C ASP A 214 -21.69 -7.10 -3.81
N VAL A 215 -22.36 -7.19 -4.95
CA VAL A 215 -21.79 -6.78 -6.25
C VAL A 215 -21.43 -5.30 -6.25
N ASP A 216 -22.17 -4.46 -5.51
CA ASP A 216 -21.90 -3.03 -5.43
C ASP A 216 -20.60 -2.72 -4.70
N ASP A 217 -20.21 -3.56 -3.73
CA ASP A 217 -18.96 -3.40 -3.01
C ASP A 217 -17.76 -3.67 -3.93
N VAL A 218 -17.84 -4.68 -4.80
CA VAL A 218 -16.85 -4.91 -5.86
C VAL A 218 -16.78 -3.72 -6.80
N LEU A 219 -17.92 -3.25 -7.27
CA LEU A 219 -17.99 -2.19 -8.27
C LEU A 219 -17.49 -0.85 -7.72
N LEU A 220 -17.87 -0.47 -6.49
CA LEU A 220 -17.41 0.76 -5.83
C LEU A 220 -15.90 0.73 -5.58
N ASN A 221 -15.39 -0.38 -5.02
CA ASN A 221 -13.95 -0.56 -4.80
C ASN A 221 -13.17 -0.49 -6.11
N LEU A 222 -13.67 -1.14 -7.17
CA LEU A 222 -13.03 -1.12 -8.47
C LEU A 222 -13.03 0.29 -9.05
N LEU A 223 -14.17 0.98 -9.06
CA LEU A 223 -14.29 2.35 -9.58
C LEU A 223 -13.35 3.31 -8.85
N GLY A 224 -13.36 3.33 -7.52
CA GLY A 224 -12.49 4.21 -6.75
C GLY A 224 -11.01 3.93 -7.01
N THR A 225 -10.63 2.65 -7.10
CA THR A 225 -9.25 2.25 -7.39
C THR A 225 -8.84 2.64 -8.82
N LEU A 226 -9.71 2.48 -9.81
CA LEU A 226 -9.44 2.88 -11.20
C LEU A 226 -9.34 4.40 -11.36
N ILE A 227 -10.17 5.17 -10.65
CA ILE A 227 -10.08 6.64 -10.62
C ILE A 227 -8.70 7.06 -10.11
N LEU A 228 -8.24 6.51 -8.97
CA LEU A 228 -6.92 6.83 -8.45
C LEU A 228 -5.79 6.38 -9.41
N PHE A 229 -5.92 5.21 -10.04
CA PHE A 229 -4.97 4.76 -11.06
C PHE A 229 -4.86 5.78 -12.21
N GLY A 230 -5.99 6.31 -12.69
CA GLY A 230 -6.03 7.37 -13.70
C GLY A 230 -5.36 8.66 -13.23
N ILE A 231 -5.65 9.10 -12.00
CA ILE A 231 -5.00 10.28 -11.38
C ILE A 231 -3.49 10.09 -11.34
N LEU A 232 -2.98 8.91 -10.96
CA LEU A 232 -1.55 8.62 -10.90
C LEU A 232 -0.85 8.68 -12.27
N LYS A 233 -1.57 8.65 -13.40
CA LYS A 233 -1.00 8.85 -14.75
C LYS A 233 -0.75 10.31 -15.09
N LEU A 234 -1.19 11.27 -14.26
CA LEU A 234 -0.88 12.68 -14.46
C LEU A 234 0.65 12.92 -14.43
N PRO A 235 1.19 13.78 -15.31
CA PRO A 235 2.63 13.88 -15.54
C PRO A 235 3.41 14.32 -14.30
N PHE A 236 2.83 15.16 -13.46
CA PHE A 236 3.48 15.61 -12.23
C PHE A 236 3.63 14.46 -11.20
N LEU A 237 2.64 13.57 -11.09
CA LEU A 237 2.69 12.39 -10.21
C LEU A 237 3.66 11.35 -10.75
N GLN A 238 3.68 11.12 -12.06
CA GLN A 238 4.67 10.26 -12.70
C GLN A 238 6.11 10.74 -12.42
N ARG A 239 6.36 12.05 -12.54
CA ARG A 239 7.67 12.64 -12.18
C ARG A 239 7.99 12.46 -10.70
N LEU A 240 7.02 12.64 -9.81
CA LEU A 240 7.21 12.44 -8.37
C LEU A 240 7.58 10.97 -8.06
N LEU A 241 6.83 10.01 -8.60
CA LEU A 241 7.07 8.58 -8.41
C LEU A 241 8.45 8.15 -8.95
N LYS A 242 8.87 8.67 -10.12
CA LYS A 242 10.22 8.47 -10.66
C LYS A 242 11.30 9.07 -9.74
N ARG A 243 11.09 10.28 -9.22
CA ARG A 243 12.01 10.96 -8.28
C ARG A 243 12.16 10.20 -6.96
N LEU A 244 11.11 9.51 -6.54
CA LEU A 244 11.10 8.64 -5.37
C LEU A 244 11.67 7.24 -5.65
N TYR A 245 12.21 6.96 -6.85
CA TYR A 245 12.76 5.65 -7.24
C TYR A 245 11.73 4.50 -7.27
N LEU A 246 10.42 4.80 -7.31
CA LEU A 246 9.35 3.79 -7.31
C LEU A 246 9.06 3.25 -8.72
N LEU A 247 9.14 4.11 -9.74
CA LEU A 247 8.99 3.70 -11.14
C LEU A 247 10.36 3.42 -11.80
N PRO A 248 10.45 2.46 -12.73
CA PRO A 248 11.62 2.29 -13.57
C PRO A 248 11.86 3.54 -14.43
N GLU A 249 13.11 3.84 -14.74
CA GLU A 249 13.43 4.83 -15.77
C GLU A 249 13.27 4.22 -17.16
N GLU A 250 12.88 5.05 -18.13
CA GLU A 250 12.65 4.64 -19.53
C GLU A 250 13.87 3.99 -20.19
N GLN A 251 15.08 4.26 -19.69
CA GLN A 251 16.32 3.66 -20.21
C GLN A 251 16.43 2.16 -19.91
N GLU A 252 15.90 1.66 -18.78
CA GLU A 252 15.90 0.22 -18.48
C GLU A 252 14.93 -0.58 -19.36
N SER A 253 13.91 0.05 -19.95
CA SER A 253 12.97 -0.66 -20.83
C SER A 253 13.53 -0.90 -22.23
N VAL A 254 14.47 -0.08 -22.69
CA VAL A 254 15.12 -0.25 -24.00
C VAL A 254 16.16 -1.37 -23.89
N GLU A 255 17.05 -1.30 -22.89
CA GLU A 255 18.13 -2.27 -22.69
C GLU A 255 17.61 -3.71 -22.43
N ASN A 256 16.52 -3.88 -21.67
CA ASN A 256 15.94 -5.23 -21.47
C ASN A 256 15.15 -5.74 -22.69
N ALA A 257 14.58 -4.86 -23.50
CA ALA A 257 13.88 -5.25 -24.73
C ALA A 257 14.90 -5.64 -25.83
N ASP A 258 16.05 -4.98 -25.87
CA ASP A 258 17.16 -5.31 -26.76
C ASP A 258 17.76 -6.70 -26.39
N ILE A 259 17.94 -6.97 -25.09
CA ILE A 259 18.43 -8.27 -24.60
C ILE A 259 17.43 -9.41 -24.89
N GLU A 260 16.12 -9.19 -24.72
CA GLU A 260 15.09 -10.17 -25.08
C GLU A 260 14.95 -10.38 -26.60
N GLY A 261 15.20 -9.34 -27.40
CA GLY A 261 15.22 -9.40 -28.87
C GLY A 261 16.45 -10.13 -29.43
N GLU A 262 17.63 -9.93 -28.84
CA GLU A 262 18.86 -10.62 -29.23
C GLU A 262 18.80 -12.13 -28.94
N MET A 263 18.19 -12.54 -27.83
CA MET A 263 18.01 -13.97 -27.49
C MET A 263 17.00 -14.72 -28.39
N GLN A 264 16.18 -14.01 -29.18
CA GLN A 264 15.17 -14.61 -30.05
C GLN A 264 15.58 -14.71 -31.52
N THR A 265 16.80 -14.32 -31.89
CA THR A 265 17.34 -14.61 -33.22
C THR A 265 17.94 -16.02 -33.21
N PRO A 266 17.35 -17.01 -33.93
CA PRO A 266 18.00 -18.29 -34.11
C PRO A 266 19.26 -18.02 -34.94
N THR A 267 20.41 -18.46 -34.45
CA THR A 267 21.59 -18.61 -35.28
C THR A 267 21.19 -19.48 -36.47
N ALA A 268 21.42 -18.94 -37.67
CA ALA A 268 20.96 -19.43 -38.97
C ALA A 268 21.14 -20.94 -39.21
#